data_AF-A0A2L0NCB4-F1
#
_entry.id   AF-A0A2L0NCB4-F1
#
_cell.length_a   1.000
_cell.length_b   1.000
_cell.length_c   1.000
_cell.angle_alpha   90.00
_cell.angle_beta   90.00
_cell.angle_gamma   90.00
#
_symmetry.space_group_name_H-M   'P 1'
#
loop_
_entity.id
_entity.type
_entity.pdbx_description
1 polymer ?
#
loop_
_entity_poly.entity_id
_entity_poly.type
_entity_poly.pdbx_seq_one_letter_code
_entity_poly.pdbx_strand_id
1 'polypeptide(L)' 'MFVILVYDTAAERNPKVLRTCRKYLHWTQRSVFQGELTAAQYRALTTALNTV' A
#
# COMPACT_ATOMS: atom_id res chain seq x y z
N MET A 1 -4.57 -8.25 11.40
CA MET A 1 -5.63 -7.24 11.20
C MET A 1 -5.95 -7.21 9.71
N PHE A 2 -7.21 -7.01 9.33
CA PHE A 2 -7.55 -6.86 7.91
C PHE A 2 -7.48 -5.36 7.53
N VAL A 3 -6.79 -5.04 6.43
CA VAL A 3 -6.59 -3.66 5.96
C VAL A 3 -7.11 -3.52 4.54
N ILE A 4 -7.84 -2.42 4.31
CA ILE A 4 -8.17 -1.91 2.97
C ILE A 4 -7.40 -0.60 2.79
N LEU A 5 -6.54 -0.55 1.79
CA LEU A 5 -5.74 0.62 1.45
C LEU A 5 -6.26 1.22 0.15
N VAL A 6 -6.73 2.46 0.25
CA VAL A 6 -7.11 3.30 -0.88
C VAL A 6 -6.13 4.47 -0.94
N TYR A 7 -5.64 4.81 -2.13
CA TYR A 7 -4.71 5.92 -2.29
C TYR A 7 -5.08 6.81 -3.47
N ASP A 8 -4.76 8.10 -3.32
CA ASP A 8 -4.73 9.07 -4.41
C ASP A 8 -3.33 9.68 -4.48
N THR A 9 -2.72 9.69 -5.65
CA THR A 9 -1.34 10.13 -5.86
C THR A 9 -1.17 10.71 -7.25
N ALA A 10 -0.24 11.67 -7.37
CA ALA A 10 0.22 12.14 -8.67
C ALA A 10 0.75 10.98 -9.52
N ALA A 11 0.57 11.08 -10.85
CA ALA A 11 0.96 10.04 -11.80
C ALA A 11 2.44 9.64 -11.69
N GLU A 12 3.31 10.58 -11.32
CA GLU A 12 4.75 10.41 -11.13
C GLU A 12 5.09 9.48 -9.94
N ARG A 13 4.30 9.51 -8.86
CA ARG A 13 4.51 8.69 -7.65
C ARG A 13 3.77 7.36 -7.69
N ASN A 14 2.74 7.24 -8.55
CA ASN A 14 1.89 6.07 -8.65
C ASN A 14 2.68 4.75 -8.89
N PRO A 15 3.70 4.67 -9.77
CA PRO A 15 4.47 3.43 -9.96
C PRO A 15 5.19 2.97 -8.69
N LYS A 16 5.69 3.91 -7.88
CA LYS A 16 6.38 3.61 -6.62
C LYS A 16 5.39 3.11 -5.58
N VAL A 17 4.25 3.79 -5.40
CA VAL A 17 3.20 3.38 -4.45
C VAL A 17 2.65 2.00 -4.81
N LEU A 18 2.34 1.75 -6.08
CA LEU A 18 1.84 0.46 -6.56
C LEU A 18 2.83 -0.68 -6.28
N ARG A 19 4.13 -0.46 -6.53
CA ARG A 19 5.19 -1.44 -6.22
C ARG A 19 5.32 -1.67 -4.71
N THR A 20 5.21 -0.62 -3.90
CA THR A 20 5.27 -0.74 -2.45
C THR A 20 4.08 -1.52 -1.91
N CYS A 21 2.84 -1.16 -2.25
CA CYS A 21 1.63 -1.84 -1.78
C CYS A 21 1.59 -3.33 -2.18
N ARG A 22 2.07 -3.68 -3.38
CA ARG A 22 2.16 -5.08 -3.86
C ARG A 22 3.06 -5.99 -3.03
N LYS A 23 3.97 -5.45 -2.22
CA LYS A 23 4.82 -6.24 -1.32
C LYS A 23 4.07 -6.70 -0.07
N TYR A 24 2.98 -6.03 0.29
CA TYR A 24 2.29 -6.22 1.57
C TYR A 24 0.83 -6.65 1.40
N LEU A 25 0.16 -6.19 0.34
CA LEU A 25 -1.28 -6.37 0.15
C LEU A 25 -1.58 -6.89 -1.26
N HIS A 26 -2.76 -7.50 -1.41
CA HIS A 26 -3.27 -7.92 -2.71
C HIS A 26 -3.91 -6.75 -3.45
N TRP A 27 -3.61 -6.62 -4.74
CA TRP A 27 -4.27 -5.65 -5.59
C TRP A 27 -5.67 -6.14 -5.96
N THR A 28 -6.68 -5.29 -5.78
CA THR A 28 -8.08 -5.66 -6.05
C THR A 28 -8.65 -4.87 -7.23
N GLN A 29 -8.47 -3.56 -7.20
CA GLN A 29 -8.90 -2.67 -8.28
C GLN A 29 -7.98 -1.45 -8.34
N ARG A 30 -8.20 -0.59 -9.34
CA ARG A 30 -7.44 0.65 -9.47
C ARG A 30 -7.49 1.43 -8.16
N SER A 31 -6.31 1.82 -7.67
CA SER A 31 -6.12 2.54 -6.40
C SER A 31 -6.53 1.81 -5.12
N VAL A 32 -6.86 0.52 -5.17
CA VAL A 32 -7.31 -0.24 -3.99
C VAL A 32 -6.53 -1.55 -3.81
N PHE A 33 -6.10 -1.77 -2.58
CA PHE A 33 -5.43 -2.97 -2.10
C PHE A 33 -6.11 -3.50 -0.84
N GLN A 34 -6.08 -4.82 -0.63
CA GLN A 34 -6.60 -5.44 0.59
C GLN A 34 -5.76 -6.62 1.05
N GLY A 35 -5.82 -6.96 2.33
CA GLY A 35 -5.14 -8.12 2.87
C GLY A 35 -4.99 -8.08 4.38
N GLU A 36 -4.49 -9.18 4.92
CA GLU A 36 -4.12 -9.25 6.34
C GLU A 36 -2.71 -8.74 6.58
N LEU A 37 -2.56 -7.88 7.58
CA LEU A 37 -1.27 -7.40 8.07
C LEU A 37 -1.12 -7.67 9.56
N THR A 38 0.09 -8.05 9.95
CA THR A 38 0.54 -7.94 11.34
C THR A 38 0.78 -6.47 11.69
N ALA A 39 0.82 -6.14 13.00
CA ALA A 39 1.15 -4.79 13.45
C ALA A 39 2.54 -4.32 12.95
N ALA A 40 3.50 -5.24 12.83
CA ALA A 40 4.83 -4.95 12.30
C ALA A 40 4.80 -4.62 10.80
N GLN A 41 4.08 -5.42 9.99
CA GLN A 41 3.93 -5.17 8.56
C GLN A 41 3.16 -3.88 8.28
N TYR A 42 2.13 -3.58 9.08
CA TYR A 42 1.41 -2.32 8.97
C TYR A 42 2.35 -1.13 9.16
N ARG A 43 3.13 -1.09 10.24
CA ARG A 43 4.13 -0.02 10.46
C ARG A 43 5.15 0.08 9.33
N ALA A 44 5.65 -1.05 8.83
CA ALA A 44 6.61 -1.07 7.73
C ALA A 44 6.00 -0.49 6.43
N LEU A 45 4.75 -0.85 6.10
CA LEU A 45 4.02 -0.33 4.96
C LEU A 45 3.82 1.19 5.08
N THR A 46 3.36 1.70 6.22
CA THR A 46 3.12 3.14 6.42
C THR A 46 4.42 3.94 6.32
N THR A 47 5.50 3.45 6.93
CA THR A 47 6.83 4.08 6.81
C THR A 47 7.31 4.10 5.36
N ALA A 48 7.17 2.98 4.64
CA ALA A 48 7.59 2.91 3.24
C ALA A 48 6.80 3.87 2.33
N LEU A 49 5.50 4.06 2.60
CA LEU A 49 4.65 4.99 1.84
C LEU A 49 4.94 6.46 2.15
N ASN A 50 5.35 6.80 3.37
CA ASN A 50 5.71 8.18 3.74
C ASN A 50 7.00 8.68 3.06
N THR A 51 7.84 7.77 2.56
CA THR A 51 9.13 8.09 1.91
C THR A 51 9.03 8.12 0.37
N VAL A 52 7.92 7.67 -0.19
CA VAL A 52 7.63 7.67 -1.65
C VAL A 52 7.09 9.01 -2.08
#